data_AF-A0AA35SJV7-F1
#
_entry.id   AF-A0AA35SJV7-F1
#
_cell.length_a   1.000
_cell.length_b   1.000
_cell.length_c   1.000
_cell.angle_alpha   90.00
_cell.angle_beta   90.00
_cell.angle_gamma   90.00
#
_symmetry.space_group_name_H-M   'P 1'
#
loop_
_entity.id
_entity.type
_entity.pdbx_description
1 polymer ?
#
loop_
_entity_poly.entity_id
_entity_poly.type
_entity_poly.pdbx_seq_one_letter_code
_entity_poly.pdbx_strand_id
1 'polypeptide(L)'
;MSFTSRLKVLAGSLAACGSLYAGVRYFSDRPQPLSAAEGSNESPVPPLTIPTRSEQMARLRVGEEFDILIIGGGATGCGIALDSVLRGILVHVAVTLKAKELCKK
;
A
#
# COMPACT_ATOMS: atom_id res chain seq x y z
N MET A 1 19.50 10.37 60.43
CA MET A 1 19.22 9.20 59.57
C MET A 1 18.37 9.55 58.32
N SER A 2 18.67 10.61 57.56
CA SER A 2 17.83 11.06 56.41
C SER A 2 18.56 11.11 55.05
N PHE A 3 19.87 10.88 55.02
CA PHE A 3 20.69 11.08 53.82
C PHE A 3 20.81 9.82 52.94
N THR A 4 20.78 8.63 53.55
CA THR A 4 20.94 7.35 52.84
C THR A 4 19.71 6.91 52.05
N SER A 5 18.51 7.41 52.39
CA SER A 5 17.27 7.10 51.66
C SER A 5 17.16 7.85 50.33
N ARG A 6 17.55 9.13 50.29
CA ARG A 6 17.57 9.95 49.08
C ARG A 6 18.60 9.45 48.05
N LEU A 7 19.74 8.94 48.53
CA LEU A 7 20.78 8.37 47.67
C LEU A 7 20.31 7.07 46.98
N LYS A 8 19.50 6.24 47.65
CA LYS A 8 18.92 5.03 47.07
C LYS A 8 17.83 5.33 46.03
N VAL A 9 16.99 6.33 46.27
CA VAL A 9 15.96 6.76 45.31
C VAL A 9 16.59 7.32 44.03
N LEU A 10 17.67 8.11 44.17
CA LEU A 10 18.40 8.66 43.02
C LEU A 10 19.14 7.57 42.22
N ALA A 11 19.76 6.60 42.91
CA ALA A 11 20.40 5.47 42.26
C ALA A 11 19.40 4.58 41.50
N GLY A 12 18.19 4.40 42.05
CA GLY A 12 17.12 3.64 41.39
C GLY A 12 16.61 4.30 40.10
N SER A 13 16.49 5.63 40.04
CA SER A 13 16.00 6.33 38.85
C SER A 13 16.98 6.26 37.67
N LEU A 14 18.29 6.26 37.93
CA LEU A 14 19.31 6.10 36.90
C LEU A 14 19.28 4.70 36.27
N ALA A 15 19.07 3.65 37.07
CA ALA A 15 18.91 2.29 36.57
C ALA A 15 17.64 2.13 35.73
N ALA A 16 16.52 2.73 36.15
CA ALA A 16 15.26 2.71 35.41
C ALA A 16 15.39 3.39 34.04
N CYS A 17 15.94 4.61 33.99
CA CYS A 17 16.17 5.34 32.75
C CYS A 17 17.13 4.60 31.80
N GLY A 18 18.20 4.01 32.33
CA GLY A 18 19.14 3.21 31.54
C GLY A 18 18.48 2.00 30.89
N SER A 19 17.66 1.27 31.63
CA SER A 19 16.92 0.10 31.12
C SER A 19 15.87 0.47 30.07
N LEU A 20 15.14 1.57 30.26
CA LEU A 20 14.16 2.06 29.30
C LEU A 20 14.83 2.56 28.01
N TYR A 21 15.92 3.31 28.12
CA TYR A 21 16.67 3.80 26.96
C TYR A 21 17.28 2.64 26.14
N ALA A 22 17.87 1.65 26.82
CA ALA A 22 18.38 0.44 26.16
C ALA A 22 17.26 -0.36 25.47
N GLY A 23 16.09 -0.48 26.11
CA GLY A 23 14.91 -1.13 25.54
C GLY A 23 14.38 -0.43 24.29
N VAL A 24 14.30 0.92 24.31
CA VAL A 24 13.87 1.71 23.14
C VAL A 24 14.86 1.56 21.99
N ARG A 25 16.17 1.61 22.25
CA ARG A 25 17.19 1.39 21.21
C ARG A 25 17.12 -0.02 20.63
N TYR A 26 16.98 -1.04 21.48
CA TYR A 26 16.83 -2.42 21.03
C TYR A 26 15.57 -2.65 20.18
N PHE A 27 14.47 -1.96 20.50
CA PHE A 27 13.24 -2.05 19.72
C PHE A 27 13.32 -1.29 18.40
N SER A 28 13.91 -0.08 18.39
CA SER A 28 14.10 0.71 17.17
C SER A 28 15.11 0.08 16.21
N ASP A 29 16.15 -0.56 16.72
CA ASP A 29 17.15 -1.28 15.92
C ASP A 29 16.72 -2.72 15.59
N ARG A 30 15.45 -3.11 15.81
CA ARG A 30 14.93 -4.35 15.22
C ARG A 30 14.97 -4.18 13.70
N PRO A 31 15.87 -4.86 12.97
CA PRO A 31 15.71 -4.95 11.53
C PRO A 31 14.35 -5.62 11.34
N GLN A 32 13.45 -4.95 10.62
CA GLN A 32 12.29 -5.67 10.14
C GLN A 32 12.83 -6.87 9.38
N PRO A 33 12.35 -8.10 9.62
CA PRO A 33 12.50 -9.14 8.63
C PRO A 33 11.62 -8.71 7.45
N LEU A 34 12.10 -7.73 6.68
CA LEU A 34 11.98 -7.80 5.25
C LEU A 34 12.69 -9.09 4.91
N SER A 35 11.91 -10.17 4.98
CA SER A 35 12.09 -11.36 4.20
C SER A 35 12.24 -10.85 2.78
N ALA A 36 13.47 -10.47 2.44
CA ALA A 36 13.90 -10.37 1.08
C ALA A 36 13.49 -11.73 0.50
N ALA A 37 12.51 -11.68 -0.39
CA ALA A 37 12.23 -12.77 -1.29
C ALA A 37 13.44 -12.92 -2.23
N GLU A 38 14.63 -13.18 -1.68
CA GLU A 38 15.79 -13.67 -2.41
C GLU A 38 15.57 -15.17 -2.61
N GLY A 39 14.57 -15.48 -3.43
CA GLY A 39 14.05 -16.83 -3.56
C GLY A 39 12.88 -16.93 -4.52
N SER A 40 12.80 -16.09 -5.54
CA SER A 40 11.98 -16.39 -6.71
C SER A 40 12.88 -16.36 -7.93
N ASN A 41 13.14 -17.54 -8.48
CA ASN A 41 13.41 -17.70 -9.90
C ASN A 41 12.60 -16.67 -10.67
N GLU A 42 13.26 -15.77 -11.42
CA GLU A 42 12.59 -14.93 -12.40
C GLU A 42 11.96 -15.85 -13.45
N SER A 43 10.74 -16.31 -13.18
CA SER A 43 9.84 -16.71 -14.26
C SER A 43 9.76 -15.51 -15.19
N PRO A 44 9.84 -15.68 -16.53
CA PRO A 44 9.71 -14.57 -17.46
C PRO A 44 8.30 -14.00 -17.35
N VAL A 45 8.07 -13.09 -16.40
CA VAL A 45 6.85 -12.30 -16.36
C VAL A 45 7.02 -11.29 -17.49
N PRO A 46 6.17 -11.34 -18.52
CA PRO A 46 6.27 -10.37 -19.61
C PRO A 46 6.25 -8.96 -19.00
N PRO A 47 7.05 -8.02 -19.53
CA PRO A 47 7.06 -6.64 -19.05
C PRO A 47 5.62 -6.12 -19.01
N LEU A 48 5.18 -5.69 -17.83
CA LEU A 48 3.88 -5.06 -17.67
C LEU A 48 3.93 -3.68 -18.32
N THR A 49 3.59 -3.62 -19.61
CA THR A 49 3.41 -2.36 -20.33
C THR A 49 2.10 -1.73 -19.88
N ILE A 50 2.19 -0.73 -19.02
CA ILE A 50 1.03 0.04 -18.57
C ILE A 50 0.66 1.00 -19.71
N PRO A 51 -0.59 0.94 -20.24
CA PRO A 51 -1.02 1.85 -21.30
C PRO A 51 -1.00 3.30 -20.83
N THR A 52 -0.69 4.22 -21.74
CA THR A 52 -0.67 5.65 -21.41
C THR A 52 -2.10 6.16 -21.14
N ARG A 53 -2.22 7.26 -20.39
CA ARG A 53 -3.53 7.91 -20.17
C ARG A 53 -4.25 8.22 -21.49
N SER A 54 -3.50 8.63 -22.51
CA SER A 54 -4.05 8.94 -23.83
C SER A 54 -4.65 7.72 -24.52
N GLU A 55 -3.97 6.57 -24.42
CA GLU A 55 -4.48 5.29 -24.94
C GLU A 55 -5.69 4.80 -24.15
N GLN A 56 -5.66 4.88 -22.82
CA GLN A 56 -6.81 4.53 -21.97
C GLN A 56 -8.04 5.38 -22.32
N MET A 57 -7.83 6.68 -22.55
CA MET A 57 -8.87 7.59 -22.99
C MET A 57 -9.36 7.31 -24.41
N ALA A 58 -8.47 6.88 -25.31
CA ALA A 58 -8.84 6.47 -26.65
C ALA A 58 -9.75 5.24 -26.61
N ARG A 59 -9.40 4.20 -25.84
CA ARG A 59 -10.24 3.00 -25.66
C ARG A 59 -11.64 3.33 -25.17
N LEU A 60 -11.74 4.23 -24.19
CA LEU A 60 -13.03 4.75 -23.71
C LEU A 60 -13.83 5.51 -24.79
N ARG A 61 -13.18 6.34 -25.60
CA ARG A 61 -13.83 7.22 -26.58
C ARG A 61 -14.20 6.52 -27.89
N VAL A 62 -13.40 5.55 -28.30
CA VAL A 62 -13.58 4.78 -29.53
C VAL A 62 -14.85 3.92 -29.45
N GLY A 63 -15.41 3.73 -28.25
CA GLY A 63 -16.68 3.03 -28.06
C GLY A 63 -16.49 1.52 -28.07
N GLU A 64 -15.35 1.03 -27.58
CA GLU A 64 -15.29 -0.35 -27.12
C GLU A 64 -16.39 -0.53 -26.08
N GLU A 65 -17.31 -1.47 -26.33
CA GLU A 65 -18.35 -1.80 -25.36
C GLU A 65 -17.67 -2.47 -24.16
N PHE A 66 -17.74 -1.80 -23.02
CA PHE A 66 -17.40 -2.37 -21.73
C PHE A 66 -18.71 -2.78 -21.05
N ASP A 67 -18.74 -3.98 -20.49
CA ASP A 67 -19.91 -4.47 -19.76
C ASP A 67 -20.10 -3.69 -18.44
N ILE A 68 -18.98 -3.28 -17.82
CA ILE A 68 -18.98 -2.59 -16.52
C ILE A 68 -17.98 -1.42 -16.53
N LEU A 69 -18.46 -0.23 -16.13
CA LEU A 69 -17.64 0.94 -15.85
C LEU A 69 -17.54 1.18 -14.34
N ILE A 70 -16.33 1.11 -13.81
CA ILE A 70 -16.05 1.32 -12.38
C ILE A 70 -15.57 2.76 -12.18
N ILE A 71 -16.23 3.52 -11.29
CA ILE A 71 -15.84 4.88 -10.95
C ILE A 71 -15.06 4.87 -9.62
N GLY A 72 -13.76 5.15 -9.70
CA GLY A 72 -12.83 5.19 -8.57
C GLY A 72 -11.82 4.05 -8.59
N GLY A 73 -10.53 4.39 -8.57
CA GLY A 73 -9.40 3.45 -8.60
C GLY A 73 -8.76 3.15 -7.25
N GLY A 74 -9.53 3.22 -6.16
CA GLY A 74 -9.06 2.82 -4.82
C GLY A 74 -9.10 1.30 -4.61
N ALA A 75 -8.79 0.83 -3.40
CA ALA A 75 -8.79 -0.60 -3.07
C ALA A 75 -10.10 -1.32 -3.46
N THR A 76 -11.24 -0.69 -3.20
CA THR A 76 -12.56 -1.21 -3.57
C THR A 76 -12.73 -1.32 -5.09
N GLY A 77 -12.36 -0.27 -5.84
CA GLY A 77 -12.50 -0.26 -7.29
C GLY A 77 -11.58 -1.28 -7.98
N CYS A 78 -10.34 -1.41 -7.51
CA CYS A 78 -9.40 -2.41 -7.98
C CYS A 78 -9.87 -3.84 -7.68
N GLY A 79 -10.42 -4.09 -6.49
CA GLY A 79 -10.96 -5.40 -6.12
C GLY A 79 -12.14 -5.81 -7.00
N ILE A 80 -13.06 -4.89 -7.27
CA ILE A 80 -14.20 -5.14 -8.17
C ILE A 80 -13.73 -5.37 -9.61
N ALA A 81 -12.75 -4.58 -10.08
CA ALA A 81 -12.18 -4.76 -11.41
C ALA A 81 -11.53 -6.15 -11.56
N LEU A 82 -10.76 -6.57 -10.55
CA LEU A 82 -10.14 -7.88 -10.51
C LEU A 82 -11.18 -9.01 -10.53
N ASP A 83 -12.21 -8.93 -9.67
CA ASP A 83 -13.28 -9.95 -9.62
C ASP A 83 -14.01 -10.06 -10.97
N SER A 84 -14.27 -8.94 -11.63
CA SER A 84 -14.97 -8.91 -12.92
C SER A 84 -14.13 -9.53 -14.04
N VAL A 85 -12.83 -9.22 -14.09
CA VAL A 85 -11.91 -9.82 -15.07
C VAL A 85 -11.78 -11.32 -14.87
N LEU A 86 -11.75 -11.80 -13.62
CA LEU A 86 -11.70 -13.24 -13.32
C LEU A 86 -12.96 -13.99 -13.80
N ARG A 87 -14.08 -13.29 -13.97
CA ARG A 87 -15.33 -13.82 -14.55
C ARG A 87 -15.39 -13.68 -16.06
N GLY A 88 -14.36 -13.11 -16.70
CA GLY A 88 -14.32 -12.88 -18.15
C GLY A 88 -15.12 -11.67 -18.64
N ILE A 89 -15.43 -10.72 -17.75
CA ILE A 89 -16.20 -9.52 -18.07
C ILE A 89 -15.26 -8.38 -18.48
N LEU A 90 -15.60 -7.64 -19.54
CA LEU A 90 -14.80 -6.50 -19.99
C LEU A 90 -15.08 -5.29 -19.11
N VAL A 91 -14.05 -4.81 -18.41
CA VAL A 91 -14.18 -3.71 -17.44
C VAL A 91 -13.19 -2.59 -17.68
N HIS A 92 -13.61 -1.37 -17.31
CA HIS A 92 -12.73 -0.20 -17.29
C HIS A 92 -12.87 0.55 -15.96
N VAL A 93 -11.75 1.02 -15.41
CA VAL A 93 -11.73 1.85 -14.20
C VAL A 93 -11.47 3.30 -14.59
N ALA A 94 -12.41 4.19 -14.29
CA ALA A 94 -12.30 5.61 -14.58
C ALA A 94 -12.30 6.44 -13.29
N VAL A 95 -11.62 7.59 -13.34
CA VAL A 95 -11.68 8.60 -12.28
C VAL A 95 -12.52 9.79 -12.78
N THR A 96 -13.30 10.35 -11.87
CA THR A 96 -14.55 11.14 -12.05
C THR A 96 -14.57 12.25 -13.10
N LEU A 97 -13.44 12.85 -13.47
CA LEU A 97 -13.46 14.02 -14.37
C LEU A 97 -13.76 13.70 -15.83
N LYS A 98 -13.63 12.44 -16.28
CA LYS A 98 -13.80 12.10 -17.70
C LYS A 98 -14.94 11.13 -18.01
N ALA A 99 -15.46 10.41 -17.01
CA ALA A 99 -16.61 9.53 -17.15
C ALA A 99 -17.90 10.29 -17.55
N LYS A 100 -18.11 11.50 -17.02
CA LYS A 100 -19.28 12.35 -17.37
C LYS A 100 -19.31 12.76 -18.84
N GLU A 101 -18.16 12.85 -19.50
CA GLU A 101 -18.06 13.27 -20.91
C GLU A 101 -18.32 12.08 -21.86
N LEU A 102 -18.13 10.85 -21.38
CA LEU A 102 -18.32 9.61 -22.14
C LEU A 102 -19.78 9.14 -22.14
N CYS A 103 -20.50 9.31 -21.03
CA CYS A 103 -21.91 8.93 -20.89
C CYS A 103 -22.88 9.91 -21.61
N LYS A 104 -22.35 10.95 -22.27
CA LYS A 104 -23.12 12.00 -22.95
C LYS A 104 -23.38 11.75 -24.44
N LYS A 105 -23.11 10.54 -24.92
CA LYS A 105 -23.49 10.10 -26.27
C LYS A 105 -24.99 9.80 -26.33
#